data_AF-A0A3M8FRD6-F1
#
_entry.id   AF-A0A3M8FRD6-F1
#
_cell.length_a   1.000
_cell.length_b   1.000
_cell.length_c   1.000
_cell.angle_alpha   90.00
_cell.angle_beta   90.00
_cell.angle_gamma   90.00
#
_symmetry.space_group_name_H-M   'P 1'
#
loop_
_entity.id
_entity.type
_entity.pdbx_description
1 polymer ?
#
loop_
_entity_poly.entity_id
_entity_poly.type
_entity_poly.pdbx_seq_one_letter_code
_entity_poly.pdbx_strand_id
1 'polypeptide(L)' 'MDELVSRIFDGENLIFIVGGAIAIFAIVFSALKGIITNGARERSRREIAAYIAEGSMTPEQGEKLMNAGEKKSC' A
#
# COMPACT_ATOMS: atom_id res chain seq x y z
N MET A 1 -20.44 29.30 19.56
CA MET A 1 -19.51 28.36 18.90
C MET A 1 -19.22 27.18 19.82
N ASP A 2 -18.97 27.43 21.10
CA ASP A 2 -18.65 26.39 22.10
C ASP A 2 -19.77 25.36 22.30
N GLU A 3 -21.03 25.77 22.22
CA GLU A 3 -22.18 24.87 22.38
C GLU A 3 -22.29 23.82 21.24
N LEU A 4 -21.86 24.19 20.02
CA LEU A 4 -21.84 23.28 18.88
C LEU A 4 -20.71 22.25 19.01
N VAL A 5 -19.55 22.69 19.49
CA VAL A 5 -18.39 21.84 19.76
C VAL A 5 -18.73 20.82 20.83
N SER A 6 -19.36 21.24 21.93
CA SER A 6 -19.76 20.32 23.01
C SER A 6 -20.72 19.22 22.54
N ARG A 7 -21.69 19.53 21.66
CA ARG A 7 -22.62 18.52 21.10
C ARG A 7 -21.95 17.51 20.17
N ILE A 8 -20.89 17.93 19.47
CA ILE A 8 -20.11 17.03 18.60
C ILE A 8 -19.25 16.08 19.44
N PHE A 9 -18.77 16.54 20.60
CA PHE A 9 -17.95 15.74 21.52
C PHE A 9 -18.77 14.99 22.60
N ASP A 10 -20.09 14.96 22.49
CA ASP A 10 -20.92 14.08 23.30
C ASP A 10 -20.52 12.62 23.05
N GLY A 11 -20.43 11.83 24.12
CA GLY A 11 -19.81 10.49 24.10
C GLY A 11 -20.39 9.52 23.08
N GLU A 12 -21.67 9.66 22.74
CA GLU A 12 -22.33 8.85 21.69
C GLU A 12 -21.88 9.25 20.28
N ASN A 13 -21.74 10.55 20.00
CA ASN A 13 -21.29 11.04 18.69
C ASN A 13 -19.78 10.82 18.51
N LEU A 14 -19.02 10.90 19.60
CA LEU A 14 -17.57 10.76 19.60
C LEU A 14 -17.13 9.38 19.08
N ILE A 15 -17.85 8.31 19.42
CA ILE A 15 -17.51 6.96 18.96
C ILE A 15 -17.67 6.81 17.44
N PHE A 16 -18.71 7.40 16.86
CA PHE A 16 -18.95 7.37 15.42
C PHE A 16 -17.95 8.24 14.66
N ILE A 17 -17.59 9.40 15.21
CA ILE A 17 -16.60 10.31 14.61
C ILE A 17 -15.21 9.66 14.62
N VAL A 18 -14.78 9.12 15.76
CA VAL A 18 -13.47 8.47 15.88
C VAL A 18 -13.42 7.19 15.04
N GLY A 19 -14.46 6.35 15.11
CA GLY A 19 -14.56 5.14 14.31
C GLY A 19 -14.55 5.44 12.80
N GLY A 20 -15.30 6.46 12.37
CA GLY A 20 -15.32 6.93 10.99
C GLY A 20 -13.96 7.45 10.54
N ALA A 21 -13.27 8.24 11.37
CA ALA A 21 -11.94 8.75 11.06
C ALA A 21 -10.91 7.60 10.89
N ILE A 22 -10.93 6.61 11.78
CA ILE A 22 -10.05 5.44 11.68
C ILE A 22 -10.34 4.64 10.41
N ALA A 23 -11.62 4.44 10.08
CA ALA A 23 -12.01 3.71 8.87
C ALA A 23 -11.55 4.43 7.59
N ILE A 24 -11.77 5.73 7.50
CA ILE A 24 -11.31 6.54 6.36
C ILE A 24 -9.79 6.48 6.25
N PHE A 25 -9.08 6.63 7.37
CA PHE A 25 -7.63 6.55 7.42
C PHE A 25 -7.14 5.18 6.91
N ALA A 26 -7.71 4.08 7.40
CA ALA A 26 -7.35 2.73 6.97
C ALA A 26 -7.57 2.52 5.45
N ILE A 27 -8.68 3.03 4.91
CA ILE A 27 -8.99 2.94 3.47
C ILE A 27 -7.96 3.73 2.65
N VAL A 28 -7.66 4.96 3.03
CA VAL A 28 -6.68 5.79 2.31
C VAL A 28 -5.30 5.14 2.32
N PHE A 29 -4.84 4.69 3.49
CA PHE A 29 -3.50 4.07 3.60
C PHE A 29 -3.41 2.73 2.88
N SER A 30 -4.47 1.93 2.87
CA SER A 30 -4.51 0.68 2.11
C SER A 30 -4.45 0.92 0.59
N ALA A 31 -5.17 1.93 0.09
CA ALA A 31 -5.10 2.34 -1.31
C ALA A 31 -3.69 2.83 -1.69
N LEU A 32 -3.09 3.71 -0.87
CA LEU A 32 -1.73 4.21 -1.08
C LEU A 32 -0.71 3.07 -1.11
N LYS A 33 -0.80 2.12 -0.18
CA LYS A 33 0.05 0.92 -0.15
C LYS A 33 -0.05 0.13 -1.45
N GLY A 34 -1.26 -0.05 -1.98
CA GLY A 34 -1.50 -0.74 -3.24
C GLY A 34 -0.81 -0.05 -4.42
N ILE A 35 -0.96 1.28 -4.53
CA ILE A 35 -0.34 2.09 -5.59
C ILE A 35 1.19 1.96 -5.55
N ILE A 36 1.80 2.17 -4.38
CA ILE A 36 3.26 2.11 -4.22
C ILE A 36 3.79 0.71 -4.56
N THR A 37 3.15 -0.33 -4.05
CA THR A 37 3.60 -1.71 -4.26
C THR A 37 3.49 -2.12 -5.74
N ASN A 38 2.41 -1.74 -6.40
CA ASN A 38 2.20 -2.05 -7.82
C ASN A 38 3.18 -1.28 -8.71
N GLY A 39 3.38 0.01 -8.44
CA GLY A 39 4.36 0.83 -9.18
C GLY A 39 5.79 0.32 -9.00
N ALA A 40 6.18 -0.03 -7.78
CA ALA A 40 7.50 -0.63 -7.50
C ALA A 40 7.69 -1.95 -8.25
N ARG A 41 6.69 -2.84 -8.24
CA ARG A 41 6.75 -4.12 -8.99
C ARG A 41 6.87 -3.92 -10.49
N GLU A 42 6.14 -2.97 -11.05
CA GLU A 42 6.23 -2.67 -12.48
C GLU A 42 7.60 -2.09 -12.85
N ARG A 43 8.11 -1.17 -12.03
CA ARG A 43 9.46 -0.61 -12.19
C ARG A 43 10.53 -1.70 -12.13
N SER A 44 10.49 -2.57 -11.13
CA SER A 44 11.43 -3.69 -11.00
C SER A 44 11.35 -4.65 -12.21
N ARG A 45 10.16 -4.94 -12.75
CA ARG A 45 10.02 -5.75 -13.98
C ARG A 45 10.68 -5.08 -15.19
N ARG A 46 10.53 -3.76 -15.34
CA ARG A 46 11.18 -3.00 -16.43
C ARG A 46 12.70 -2.99 -16.27
N GLU A 47 13.20 -2.83 -15.04
CA GLU A 47 14.63 -2.87 -14.75
C GLU A 47 15.23 -4.26 -15.03
N ILE A 48 14.56 -5.34 -14.60
CA ILE A 48 14.98 -6.72 -14.91
C ILE A 48 15.06 -6.95 -16.42
N ALA A 49 14.06 -6.48 -17.18
CA ALA A 49 14.08 -6.60 -18.65
C ALA A 49 15.25 -5.82 -19.28
N ALA A 50 15.57 -4.63 -18.75
CA ALA A 50 16.72 -3.85 -19.20
C ALA A 50 18.04 -4.58 -18.91
N TYR A 51 18.23 -5.12 -17.69
CA TYR A 51 19.45 -5.87 -17.34
C TYR A 51 19.64 -7.14 -18.18
N ILE A 52 18.54 -7.83 -18.53
CA ILE A 52 18.59 -8.96 -19.45
C ILE A 52 18.98 -8.49 -20.86
N ALA A 53 18.42 -7.39 -21.35
CA ALA A 53 18.75 -6.84 -22.67
C ALA A 53 20.20 -6.33 -22.75
N GLU A 54 20.73 -5.77 -21.66
CA GLU A 54 22.12 -5.36 -21.52
C GLU A 54 23.08 -6.55 -21.32
N GLY A 55 22.55 -7.75 -21.01
CA GLY A 55 23.33 -8.96 -20.75
C GLY A 55 24.01 -8.98 -19.37
N SER A 56 23.67 -8.06 -18.48
CA SER A 56 24.19 -8.01 -17.10
C SER A 56 23.46 -8.97 -16.15
N MET A 57 22.38 -9.60 -16.62
CA MET A 57 21.59 -10.60 -15.89
C MET A 57 21.10 -11.68 -16.86
N THR A 58 21.12 -12.96 -16.46
CA THR A 58 20.54 -14.03 -17.30
C THR A 58 19.01 -14.09 -17.14
N PRO A 59 18.26 -14.55 -18.16
CA PRO A 59 16.81 -14.73 -18.05
C PRO A 59 16.38 -15.59 -16.86
N GLU A 60 17.13 -16.64 -16.53
CA GLU A 60 16.84 -17.53 -15.41
C GLU A 60 17.02 -16.83 -14.06
N GLN A 61 17.97 -15.91 -13.96
CA GLN A 61 18.12 -15.06 -12.78
C GLN A 61 16.97 -14.06 -12.67
N GLY A 62 16.55 -13.47 -13.79
CA GLY A 62 15.39 -12.58 -13.84
C GLY A 62 14.09 -13.28 -13.41
N GLU A 63 13.85 -14.50 -13.89
CA GLU A 63 12.71 -15.33 -13.48
C GLU A 63 12.71 -15.55 -11.96
N LYS A 64 13.85 -15.93 -11.37
CA LYS A 64 13.98 -16.12 -9.93
C LYS A 64 13.70 -14.85 -9.13
N LEU A 65 14.16 -13.69 -9.62
CA LEU A 65 13.88 -12.39 -8.97
C LEU A 65 12.41 -12.00 -9.07
N MET A 66 11.75 -12.26 -10.19
CA MET A 66 10.31 -12.00 -10.35
C MET A 66 9.46 -12.85 -9.42
N ASN A 67 9.91 -14.07 -9.12
CA ASN A 67 9.24 -15.00 -8.19
C ASN A 67 9.66 -14.82 -6.72
N ALA A 68 10.71 -14.03 -6.45
CA ALA A 68 11.19 -13.76 -5.10
C ALA A 68 10.21 -12.85 -4.35
N GLY A 69 9.34 -13.46 -3.55
CA GLY A 69 8.32 -12.74 -2.77
C GLY A 69 6.98 -13.46 -2.67
N GLU A 70 6.75 -14.51 -3.46
CA GLU A 70 5.58 -15.38 -3.35
C GLU A 70 5.67 -16.38 -2.17
N LYS A 71 6.48 -16.09 -1.15
CA LYS A 71 6.45 -16.89 0.08
C LYS A 71 5.10 -16.64 0.75
N LYS A 72 4.18 -17.60 0.62
CA LYS A 72 2.96 -17.68 1.44
C LYS A 72 3.40 -17.55 2.89
N SER A 73 3.08 -16.42 3.51
CA SER A 73 3.10 -16.32 4.97
C SER A 73 2.21 -17.45 5.47
N CYS A 74 2.78 -18.32 6.29
CA CYS A 74 2.06 -19.32 7.07
C CYS A 74 1.01 -18.63 7.95
#